data_AF-A0A9Q0PVJ6-F1
#
_entry.id   AF-A0A9Q0PVJ6-F1
#
_cell.length_a   1.000
_cell.length_b   1.000
_cell.length_c   1.000
_cell.angle_alpha   90.00
_cell.angle_beta   90.00
_cell.angle_gamma   90.00
#
_symmetry.space_group_name_H-M   'P 1'
#
loop_
_entity.id
_entity.type
_entity.pdbx_description
1 polymer ?
#
loop_
_entity_poly.entity_id
_entity_poly.type
_entity_poly.pdbx_seq_one_letter_code
_entity_poly.pdbx_strand_id
1 'polypeptide(L)'
;MGKERSEKEKVGGGEHNKRNMFVSCVVMNSCAAELKLALTALLVLCSIATLFQILPSRFAISASDLRFCISRITTTTTTTTTTTSIAPLNSSSSTTSIAPLNSSTTASLTPSPPSAQKEQVAANGAIKRGFNPYGSAAYNFITMGAYRGGSDTFAIIGLASKPLLLYSKPTYQCEWVPESSSASNSTFSTVSYRILPDWGYGRVYTVVVVNCTFSEAVNGENSGGKLFLEASTSGGGDKNFNITDRFEVLNESPGDLNMTLFSSKPKYDYLYCGSPLYGGLSPQRVREWIAYHVRLFGERSHFVIHDAGGVHEEVLEVLKPWMELGYVTLQDIKEQERFDGYYHNQFMVVNDCLHRYKFAAKWMFFFDVDEYIYLPPKNTIKSVLDSLSDYTQFTFEQMPMSSKLCLSADYGRYYRKWGLEKLVYRDVKRGVRKRPEIRNPAAQCLCKRSAHVPELRRKNNS
;
A
#
# COMPACT_ATOMS: atom_id res chain seq x y z
N MET A 1 57.54 -6.73 -9.80
CA MET A 1 58.56 -7.07 -10.82
C MET A 1 57.81 -7.72 -11.97
N GLY A 2 57.52 -7.11 -13.12
CA GLY A 2 58.24 -6.08 -13.86
C GLY A 2 58.72 -6.69 -15.18
N LYS A 3 57.93 -6.57 -16.26
CA LYS A 3 58.46 -6.41 -17.62
C LYS A 3 57.39 -5.88 -18.60
N GLU A 4 57.64 -4.65 -19.02
CA GLU A 4 57.34 -3.94 -20.27
C GLU A 4 57.16 -4.80 -21.54
N ARG A 5 56.68 -4.34 -22.70
CA ARG A 5 55.97 -3.15 -23.25
C ARG A 5 56.02 -3.43 -24.76
N SER A 6 54.96 -3.13 -25.52
CA SER A 6 55.11 -2.80 -26.94
C SER A 6 53.85 -2.07 -27.41
N GLU A 7 53.97 -0.75 -27.49
CA GLU A 7 53.13 0.13 -28.30
C GLU A 7 53.52 0.02 -29.78
N LYS A 8 52.52 0.07 -30.67
CA LYS A 8 52.63 0.76 -31.96
C LYS A 8 51.37 1.59 -32.21
N GLU A 9 51.60 2.90 -32.22
CA GLU A 9 50.94 4.04 -32.90
C GLU A 9 50.37 3.72 -34.32
N LYS A 10 49.51 4.50 -35.01
CA LYS A 10 48.78 5.77 -34.82
C LYS A 10 47.83 5.99 -36.04
N VAL A 11 46.71 6.68 -35.78
CA VAL A 11 46.14 7.82 -36.55
C VAL A 11 45.20 7.61 -37.74
N GLY A 12 44.03 8.27 -37.63
CA GLY A 12 43.20 8.78 -38.73
C GLY A 12 41.83 9.25 -38.25
N GLY A 13 41.53 10.56 -38.33
CA GLY A 13 40.13 11.06 -38.34
C GLY A 13 39.72 12.12 -37.31
N GLY A 14 40.55 13.16 -37.11
CA GLY A 14 40.16 14.36 -36.37
C GLY A 14 39.34 15.32 -37.24
N GLU A 15 38.01 15.25 -37.17
CA GLU A 15 37.15 16.34 -37.69
C GLU A 15 35.79 16.43 -36.97
N HIS A 16 35.29 15.33 -36.41
CA HIS A 16 34.01 15.31 -35.69
C HIS A 16 34.05 15.97 -34.28
N ASN A 17 35.24 16.11 -33.69
CA ASN A 17 35.37 16.52 -32.28
C ASN A 17 35.32 18.05 -32.08
N LYS A 18 35.60 18.85 -33.11
CA LYS A 18 35.57 20.33 -32.99
C LYS A 18 34.15 20.91 -32.97
N ARG A 19 33.18 20.29 -33.66
CA ARG A 19 31.76 20.74 -33.65
C ARG A 19 31.06 20.44 -32.32
N ASN A 20 31.35 19.29 -31.70
CA ASN A 20 30.76 18.92 -30.42
C ASN A 20 31.30 19.76 -29.25
N MET A 21 32.58 20.17 -29.31
CA MET A 21 33.16 21.02 -28.27
C MET A 21 32.62 22.46 -28.31
N PHE A 22 32.35 23.02 -29.49
CA PHE A 22 31.79 24.38 -29.62
C PHE A 22 30.32 24.46 -29.18
N VAL A 23 29.50 23.47 -29.51
CA VAL A 23 28.09 23.43 -29.07
C VAL A 23 27.98 23.18 -27.57
N SER A 24 28.86 22.34 -27.00
CA SER A 24 28.91 22.12 -25.55
C SER A 24 29.43 23.35 -24.79
N CYS A 25 30.34 24.15 -25.37
CA CYS A 25 30.82 25.38 -24.73
C CYS A 25 29.77 26.50 -24.74
N VAL A 26 29.00 26.66 -25.82
CA VAL A 26 27.97 27.71 -25.95
C VAL A 26 26.75 27.41 -25.06
N VAL A 27 26.30 26.15 -24.98
CA VAL A 27 25.16 25.75 -24.11
C VAL A 27 25.53 25.83 -22.62
N MET A 28 26.78 25.51 -22.28
CA MET A 28 27.24 25.54 -20.89
C MET A 28 27.46 26.98 -20.37
N ASN A 29 27.81 27.93 -21.24
CA ASN A 29 27.97 29.33 -20.85
C ASN A 29 26.63 30.07 -20.67
N SER A 30 25.59 29.69 -21.45
CA SER A 30 24.22 30.24 -21.27
C SER A 30 23.51 29.67 -20.04
N CYS A 31 23.72 28.39 -19.71
CA CYS A 31 23.13 27.78 -18.52
C CYS A 31 23.78 28.28 -17.22
N ALA A 32 25.06 28.67 -17.27
CA ALA A 32 25.79 29.22 -16.12
C ALA A 32 25.34 30.63 -15.74
N ALA A 33 24.90 31.46 -16.69
CA ALA A 33 24.42 32.82 -16.41
C ALA A 33 23.06 32.80 -15.68
N GLU A 34 22.09 32.02 -16.18
CA GLU A 34 20.76 31.85 -15.58
C GLU A 34 20.85 31.19 -14.18
N LEU A 35 21.70 30.17 -14.03
CA LEU A 35 21.92 29.51 -12.74
C LEU A 35 22.60 30.44 -11.72
N LYS A 36 23.56 31.26 -12.16
CA LYS A 36 24.16 32.30 -11.31
C LYS A 36 23.13 33.34 -10.90
N LEU A 37 22.27 33.80 -11.81
CA LEU A 37 21.21 34.76 -11.50
C LEU A 37 20.22 34.19 -10.48
N ALA A 38 19.82 32.93 -10.63
CA ALA A 38 18.94 32.24 -9.70
C ALA A 38 19.57 32.05 -8.31
N LEU A 39 20.85 31.64 -8.24
CA LEU A 39 21.59 31.51 -6.99
C LEU A 39 21.80 32.85 -6.29
N THR A 40 22.09 33.92 -7.04
CA THR A 40 22.23 35.28 -6.48
C THR A 40 20.90 35.80 -5.97
N ALA A 41 19.79 35.58 -6.69
CA ALA A 41 18.45 35.95 -6.23
C ALA A 41 18.06 35.21 -4.96
N LEU A 42 18.37 33.91 -4.87
CA LEU A 42 18.10 33.10 -3.68
C LEU A 42 18.94 33.57 -2.48
N LEU A 43 20.22 33.88 -2.69
CA LEU A 43 21.09 34.42 -1.64
C LEU A 43 20.61 35.79 -1.13
N VAL A 44 20.14 36.67 -2.02
CA VAL A 44 19.57 37.97 -1.65
C VAL A 44 18.27 37.79 -0.87
N LEU A 45 17.36 36.91 -1.31
CA LEU A 45 16.12 36.62 -0.60
C LEU A 45 16.35 36.02 0.80
N CYS A 46 17.28 35.07 0.92
CA CYS A 46 17.66 34.50 2.21
C CYS A 46 18.32 35.54 3.12
N SER A 47 19.16 36.42 2.58
CA SER A 47 19.80 37.50 3.34
C SER A 47 18.79 38.55 3.82
N ILE A 48 17.79 38.87 3.01
CA ILE A 48 16.68 39.77 3.40
C ILE A 48 15.84 39.10 4.50
N ALA A 49 15.51 37.81 4.36
CA ALA A 49 14.73 37.07 5.35
C ALA A 49 15.44 36.97 6.71
N THR A 50 16.77 36.81 6.74
CA THR A 50 17.54 36.82 7.99
C THR A 50 17.65 38.24 8.57
N LEU A 51 17.76 39.28 7.74
CA LEU A 51 17.74 40.68 8.21
C LEU A 51 16.39 41.04 8.86
N PHE A 52 15.28 40.50 8.35
CA PHE A 52 13.94 40.66 8.94
C PHE A 52 13.78 39.97 10.30
N GLN A 53 14.61 38.98 10.63
CA GLN A 53 14.63 38.35 11.96
C GLN A 53 15.42 39.17 13.00
N ILE A 54 16.21 40.17 12.56
CA ILE A 54 17.06 41.01 13.43
C ILE A 54 16.40 42.39 13.70
N LEU A 55 15.32 42.73 12.97
CA LEU A 55 14.52 43.93 13.24
C LEU A 55 13.64 43.73 14.49
N PRO A 56 13.63 44.67 15.47
CA PRO A 56 12.81 44.55 16.67
C PRO A 56 11.33 44.40 16.35
N SER A 57 10.72 43.36 16.90
CA SER A 57 9.33 42.93 16.71
C SER A 57 8.31 43.95 17.22
N ARG A 58 8.06 45.02 16.46
CA ARG A 58 6.88 45.88 16.70
C ARG A 58 5.82 45.80 15.61
N PHE A 59 6.03 45.03 14.55
CA PHE A 59 5.03 44.83 13.47
C PHE A 59 5.00 43.41 12.86
N ALA A 60 5.51 42.39 13.55
CA ALA A 60 5.34 41.00 13.11
C ALA A 60 4.01 40.45 13.63
N ILE A 61 3.02 40.34 12.74
CA ILE A 61 1.73 39.70 12.98
C ILE A 61 1.98 38.23 13.32
N SER A 62 1.63 37.81 14.53
CA SER A 62 1.73 36.42 14.96
C SER A 62 0.66 35.57 14.26
N ALA A 63 1.00 34.34 13.87
CA ALA A 63 0.05 33.35 13.34
C ALA A 63 -1.09 33.01 14.32
N SER A 64 -1.00 33.47 15.57
CA SER A 64 -2.07 33.42 16.57
C SER A 64 -3.23 34.40 16.29
N ASP A 65 -2.99 35.53 15.61
CA ASP A 65 -4.01 36.56 15.37
C ASP A 65 -4.95 36.25 14.19
N LEU A 66 -4.55 35.36 13.26
CA LEU A 66 -5.42 34.94 12.15
C LEU A 66 -6.55 34.00 12.59
N ARG A 67 -6.43 33.34 13.76
CA ARG A 67 -7.50 32.49 14.30
C ARG A 67 -8.66 33.29 14.89
N PHE A 68 -8.46 34.58 15.21
CA PHE A 68 -9.53 35.43 15.74
C PHE A 68 -10.42 36.06 14.66
N CYS A 69 -10.01 36.05 13.39
CA CYS A 69 -10.79 36.60 12.27
C CYS A 69 -11.63 35.55 11.52
N ILE A 70 -11.33 34.25 11.65
CA ILE A 70 -12.03 33.18 10.91
C ILE A 70 -13.30 32.71 11.64
N SER A 71 -13.41 32.95 12.95
CA SER A 71 -14.59 32.57 13.75
C SER A 71 -15.83 33.45 13.51
N ARG A 72 -15.76 34.45 12.61
CA ARG A 72 -16.83 35.45 12.42
C ARG A 72 -17.56 35.38 11.08
N ILE A 73 -17.31 34.36 10.24
CA ILE A 73 -17.89 34.29 8.87
C ILE A 73 -18.95 33.18 8.70
N THR A 74 -19.32 32.44 9.74
CA THR A 74 -20.39 31.42 9.62
C THR A 74 -21.57 31.70 10.54
N THR A 75 -22.30 32.79 10.27
CA THR A 75 -23.75 32.87 10.52
C THR A 75 -24.30 34.12 9.84
N THR A 76 -24.85 33.97 8.63
CA THR A 76 -25.75 34.96 8.02
C THR A 76 -26.75 34.29 7.08
N THR A 77 -27.74 33.64 7.66
CA THR A 77 -29.12 33.44 7.14
C THR A 77 -29.86 32.75 8.31
N THR A 78 -30.97 33.20 8.88
CA THR A 78 -32.15 33.83 8.30
C THR A 78 -32.91 34.58 9.40
N THR A 79 -33.43 35.76 9.06
CA THR A 79 -34.33 36.58 9.87
C THR A 79 -35.72 35.93 9.96
N THR A 80 -36.26 35.65 11.15
CA THR A 80 -37.68 35.91 11.47
C THR A 80 -37.89 36.07 12.99
N THR A 81 -38.54 37.16 13.33
CA THR A 81 -39.09 37.65 14.61
C THR A 81 -39.75 36.62 15.54
N THR A 82 -39.51 36.68 16.86
CA THR A 82 -40.48 37.15 17.88
C THR A 82 -39.91 37.16 19.32
N THR A 83 -39.90 38.37 19.90
CA THR A 83 -40.27 38.79 21.27
C THR A 83 -39.89 38.01 22.55
N THR A 84 -39.39 38.80 23.52
CA THR A 84 -39.57 38.78 25.00
C THR A 84 -38.92 37.64 25.81
N SER A 85 -38.31 37.81 26.99
CA SER A 85 -38.02 38.96 27.87
C SER A 85 -37.35 38.41 29.16
N ILE A 86 -36.45 39.20 29.77
CA ILE A 86 -36.10 39.26 31.22
C ILE A 86 -35.22 38.13 31.83
N ALA A 87 -33.91 38.43 31.98
CA ALA A 87 -33.17 38.79 33.22
C ALA A 87 -33.45 38.04 34.58
N PRO A 88 -32.60 38.18 35.62
CA PRO A 88 -31.31 37.50 35.77
C PRO A 88 -31.00 37.03 37.23
N LEU A 89 -29.74 36.60 37.43
CA LEU A 89 -28.87 36.78 38.62
C LEU A 89 -28.74 35.66 39.68
N ASN A 90 -27.46 35.32 39.93
CA ASN A 90 -26.78 35.04 41.22
C ASN A 90 -27.27 33.83 42.06
N SER A 91 -26.45 33.09 42.81
CA SER A 91 -25.07 33.25 43.29
C SER A 91 -24.68 31.98 44.07
N SER A 92 -23.39 31.64 44.05
CA SER A 92 -22.57 31.08 45.13
C SER A 92 -23.07 29.97 46.08
N SER A 93 -22.24 28.91 46.11
CA SER A 93 -21.61 28.25 47.28
C SER A 93 -22.36 27.25 48.17
N SER A 94 -21.62 26.16 48.42
CA SER A 94 -21.45 25.40 49.68
C SER A 94 -22.22 24.08 49.88
N THR A 95 -21.42 23.00 49.85
CA THR A 95 -21.34 21.86 50.78
C THR A 95 -22.61 21.36 51.49
N THR A 96 -22.93 20.07 51.35
CA THR A 96 -22.83 19.09 52.46
C THR A 96 -23.10 17.64 52.02
N SER A 97 -22.43 16.74 52.72
CA SER A 97 -22.34 15.29 52.64
C SER A 97 -23.57 14.53 53.13
N ILE A 98 -23.96 13.45 52.45
CA ILE A 98 -24.53 12.23 53.07
C ILE A 98 -24.11 11.00 52.23
N ALA A 99 -23.57 9.98 52.90
CA ALA A 99 -23.36 8.61 52.42
C ALA A 99 -24.06 7.65 53.41
N PRO A 100 -24.11 6.31 53.24
CA PRO A 100 -24.02 5.45 52.04
C PRO A 100 -25.15 4.38 51.99
N LEU A 101 -25.29 3.62 50.89
CA LEU A 101 -25.67 2.20 50.99
C LEU A 101 -25.20 1.36 49.77
N ASN A 102 -24.64 0.20 50.11
CA ASN A 102 -23.98 -0.81 49.29
C ASN A 102 -24.81 -1.37 48.12
N SER A 103 -24.15 -1.63 47.00
CA SER A 103 -24.33 -2.90 46.29
C SER A 103 -23.02 -3.38 45.63
N SER A 104 -22.68 -4.62 45.99
CA SER A 104 -21.66 -5.56 45.51
C SER A 104 -20.90 -5.25 44.21
N THR A 105 -19.58 -5.13 44.38
CA THR A 105 -18.55 -5.19 43.34
C THR A 105 -18.25 -6.64 42.93
N THR A 106 -18.57 -7.01 41.68
CA THR A 106 -17.74 -7.94 40.91
C THR A 106 -16.47 -7.20 40.54
N ALA A 107 -15.36 -7.54 41.19
CA ALA A 107 -14.06 -6.95 40.92
C ALA A 107 -13.63 -7.27 39.48
N SER A 108 -13.64 -6.25 38.61
CA SER A 108 -12.81 -6.29 37.41
C SER A 108 -11.36 -6.23 37.87
N LEU A 109 -10.57 -7.20 37.44
CA LEU A 109 -9.12 -7.16 37.57
C LEU A 109 -8.56 -6.15 36.56
N THR A 110 -8.81 -4.86 36.78
CA THR A 110 -7.97 -3.84 36.17
C THR A 110 -6.69 -3.75 36.99
N PRO A 111 -5.51 -4.06 36.43
CA PRO A 111 -4.25 -3.83 37.14
C PRO A 111 -4.18 -2.34 37.48
N SER A 112 -3.95 -2.05 38.77
CA SER A 112 -3.67 -0.70 39.24
C SER A 112 -2.53 -0.10 38.41
N PRO A 113 -2.62 1.17 37.96
CA PRO A 113 -1.57 1.78 37.17
C PRO A 113 -0.24 1.70 37.92
N PRO A 114 0.85 1.27 37.26
CA PRO A 114 2.15 1.16 37.91
C PRO A 114 2.56 2.51 38.50
N SER A 115 3.05 2.50 39.74
CA SER A 115 3.50 3.73 40.40
C SER A 115 4.62 4.38 39.59
N ALA A 116 4.52 5.68 39.33
CA ALA A 116 5.54 6.40 38.57
C ALA A 116 6.92 6.22 39.21
N GLN A 117 7.87 5.69 38.44
CA GLN A 117 9.28 5.58 38.83
C GLN A 117 9.86 6.98 39.05
N LYS A 118 10.39 7.18 40.26
CA LYS A 118 11.09 8.40 40.65
C LYS A 118 12.60 8.19 40.53
N GLU A 119 13.34 9.29 40.47
CA GLU A 119 14.80 9.31 40.51
C GLU A 119 15.34 8.71 41.82
N GLN A 120 16.36 7.85 41.72
CA GLN A 120 16.97 7.18 42.87
C GLN A 120 18.49 7.27 42.79
N VAL A 121 19.14 7.52 43.92
CA VAL A 121 20.61 7.50 44.03
C VAL A 121 21.05 6.08 44.34
N ALA A 122 21.82 5.46 43.44
CA ALA A 122 22.41 4.14 43.63
C ALA A 122 23.55 4.19 44.65
N ALA A 123 23.89 3.04 45.24
CA ALA A 123 24.91 2.93 46.29
C ALA A 123 26.31 3.40 45.86
N ASN A 124 26.59 3.44 44.55
CA ASN A 124 27.83 3.95 43.97
C ASN A 124 27.79 5.46 43.63
N GLY A 125 26.76 6.18 44.08
CA GLY A 125 26.54 7.60 43.78
C GLY A 125 25.95 7.87 42.40
N ALA A 126 25.69 6.84 41.58
CA ALA A 126 25.06 7.03 40.27
C ALA A 126 23.57 7.37 40.43
N ILE A 127 23.09 8.35 39.67
CA ILE A 127 21.69 8.76 39.68
C ILE A 127 20.92 7.92 38.67
N LYS A 128 20.03 7.05 39.15
CA LYS A 128 19.09 6.28 38.32
C LYS A 128 17.86 7.14 38.02
N ARG A 129 17.68 7.47 36.74
CA ARG A 129 16.51 8.22 36.25
C ARG A 129 15.32 7.28 36.09
N GLY A 130 14.14 7.70 36.56
CA GLY A 130 12.88 7.00 36.34
C GLY A 130 12.31 7.31 34.96
N PHE A 131 11.95 6.29 34.20
CA PHE A 131 11.25 6.42 32.93
C PHE A 131 9.80 5.99 33.13
N ASN A 132 8.86 6.89 32.89
CA ASN A 132 7.42 6.68 33.09
C ASN A 132 6.74 6.63 31.71
N PRO A 133 6.42 5.44 31.19
CA PRO A 133 5.73 5.32 29.92
C PRO A 133 4.26 5.74 30.05
N TYR A 134 3.71 6.37 29.01
CA TYR A 134 2.30 6.76 28.92
C TYR A 134 1.70 6.24 27.61
N GLY A 135 0.59 5.49 27.70
CA GLY A 135 -0.12 4.92 26.55
C GLY A 135 0.59 3.73 25.89
N SER A 136 -0.02 3.19 24.84
CA SER A 136 0.60 2.24 23.91
C SER A 136 0.91 2.97 22.61
N ALA A 137 2.16 2.91 22.15
CA ALA A 137 2.60 3.65 20.97
C ALA A 137 2.21 2.97 19.64
N ALA A 138 1.90 1.67 19.65
CA ALA A 138 1.57 0.94 18.43
C ALA A 138 0.71 -0.30 18.72
N TYR A 139 -0.15 -0.67 17.77
CA TYR A 139 -0.90 -1.91 17.83
C TYR A 139 0.03 -3.12 17.67
N ASN A 140 -0.23 -4.16 18.46
CA ASN A 140 0.51 -5.41 18.42
C ASN A 140 0.23 -6.19 17.12
N PHE A 141 -1.04 -6.22 16.72
CA PHE A 141 -1.50 -6.79 15.46
C PHE A 141 -2.77 -6.08 14.98
N ILE A 142 -2.90 -5.89 13.67
CA ILE A 142 -4.07 -5.33 12.99
C ILE A 142 -4.49 -6.34 11.93
N THR A 143 -5.62 -7.00 12.13
CA THR A 143 -6.09 -8.06 11.24
C THR A 143 -6.78 -7.48 10.00
N MET A 144 -6.45 -8.01 8.83
CA MET A 144 -7.19 -7.78 7.58
C MET A 144 -8.11 -8.97 7.27
N GLY A 145 -7.64 -10.19 7.48
CA GLY A 145 -8.44 -11.39 7.23
C GLY A 145 -7.74 -12.66 7.71
N ALA A 146 -8.51 -13.73 7.86
CA ALA A 146 -8.01 -15.07 8.17
C ALA A 146 -8.68 -16.10 7.25
N TYR A 147 -7.91 -17.07 6.77
CA TYR A 147 -8.35 -18.01 5.75
C TYR A 147 -7.85 -19.41 6.04
N ARG A 148 -8.74 -20.39 5.90
CA ARG A 148 -8.39 -21.80 5.99
C ARG A 148 -7.57 -22.24 4.77
N GLY A 149 -6.45 -22.90 5.05
CA GLY A 149 -5.52 -23.45 4.06
C GLY A 149 -5.68 -24.94 3.80
N GLY A 150 -6.44 -25.64 4.61
CA GLY A 150 -6.66 -27.09 4.55
C GLY A 150 -7.45 -27.58 5.77
N SER A 151 -7.33 -28.87 6.10
CA SER A 151 -8.01 -29.47 7.27
C SER A 151 -7.52 -28.93 8.62
N ASP A 152 -6.27 -28.50 8.68
CA ASP A 152 -5.49 -28.23 9.89
C ASP A 152 -4.65 -26.96 9.79
N THR A 153 -4.75 -26.22 8.68
CA THR A 153 -3.94 -25.04 8.40
C THR A 153 -4.76 -23.79 8.20
N PHE A 154 -4.25 -22.66 8.69
CA PHE A 154 -4.85 -21.34 8.53
C PHE A 154 -3.77 -20.29 8.28
N ALA A 155 -4.14 -19.23 7.54
CA ALA A 155 -3.31 -18.06 7.35
C ALA A 155 -4.08 -16.82 7.82
N ILE A 156 -3.48 -16.06 8.73
CA ILE A 156 -4.01 -14.80 9.24
C ILE A 156 -3.13 -13.68 8.69
N ILE A 157 -3.73 -12.74 7.97
CA ILE A 157 -3.05 -11.65 7.29
C ILE A 157 -3.37 -10.36 8.01
N GLY A 158 -2.34 -9.57 8.26
CA GLY A 158 -2.48 -8.29 8.92
C GLY A 158 -1.22 -7.45 8.89
N LEU A 159 -1.24 -6.40 9.70
CA LEU A 159 -0.10 -5.54 9.96
C LEU A 159 0.34 -5.71 11.41
N ALA A 160 1.63 -5.57 11.66
CA ALA A 160 2.17 -5.42 13.00
C ALA A 160 3.14 -4.25 13.06
N SER A 161 3.34 -3.70 14.25
CA SER A 161 4.31 -2.64 14.49
C SER A 161 5.73 -3.11 14.14
N LYS A 162 6.38 -2.42 13.21
CA LYS A 162 7.75 -2.72 12.78
C LYS A 162 8.75 -2.60 13.94
N PRO A 163 8.70 -1.57 14.82
CA PRO A 163 9.52 -1.53 16.02
C PRO A 163 9.31 -2.72 16.96
N LEU A 164 8.06 -3.17 17.17
CA LEU A 164 7.81 -4.36 17.99
C LEU A 164 8.46 -5.60 17.36
N LEU A 165 8.29 -5.80 16.05
CA LEU A 165 8.92 -6.92 15.35
C LEU A 165 10.45 -6.92 15.44
N LEU A 166 11.07 -5.76 15.31
CA LEU A 166 12.53 -5.62 15.31
C LEU A 166 13.14 -5.80 16.70
N TYR A 167 12.59 -5.12 17.71
CA TYR A 167 13.22 -5.04 19.04
C TYR A 167 12.61 -6.01 20.05
N SER A 168 11.31 -6.29 19.94
CA SER A 168 10.56 -7.08 20.92
C SER A 168 10.43 -8.54 20.50
N LYS A 169 10.46 -8.82 19.19
CA LYS A 169 10.31 -10.17 18.62
C LYS A 169 9.03 -10.84 19.15
N PRO A 170 7.84 -10.27 18.84
CA PRO A 170 6.56 -10.79 19.31
C PRO A 170 6.37 -12.24 18.87
N THR A 171 5.72 -13.03 19.71
CA THR A 171 5.32 -14.41 19.37
C THR A 171 3.83 -14.46 19.08
N TYR A 172 3.45 -15.39 18.22
CA TYR A 172 2.07 -15.58 17.79
C TYR A 172 1.69 -17.04 18.03
N GLN A 173 0.57 -17.27 18.70
CA GLN A 173 0.02 -18.60 18.97
C GLN A 173 -1.43 -18.63 18.50
N CYS A 174 -1.82 -19.72 17.85
CA CYS A 174 -3.18 -19.89 17.35
C CYS A 174 -3.92 -20.89 18.23
N GLU A 175 -5.18 -20.60 18.51
CA GLU A 175 -6.06 -21.46 19.30
C GLU A 175 -7.37 -21.69 18.54
N TRP A 176 -7.75 -22.96 18.37
CA TRP A 176 -9.06 -23.34 17.86
C TRP A 176 -9.98 -23.75 19.02
N VAL A 177 -11.15 -23.12 19.10
CA VAL A 177 -12.17 -23.36 20.11
C VAL A 177 -13.44 -23.89 19.42
N PRO A 178 -13.79 -25.19 19.58
CA PRO A 178 -15.02 -25.76 19.01
C PRO A 178 -16.30 -25.12 19.58
N GLU A 179 -17.36 -25.03 18.78
CA GLU A 179 -18.66 -24.50 19.22
C GLU A 179 -19.40 -25.46 20.17
N SER A 180 -19.34 -26.78 19.92
CA SER A 180 -19.98 -27.77 20.78
C SER A 180 -19.05 -28.23 21.91
N SER A 181 -19.49 -28.07 23.15
CA SER A 181 -18.82 -28.51 24.38
C SER A 181 -18.81 -30.04 24.59
N SER A 182 -19.38 -30.83 23.67
CA SER A 182 -19.42 -32.30 23.75
C SER A 182 -18.07 -32.99 23.45
N ALA A 183 -17.13 -32.28 22.85
CA ALA A 183 -15.74 -32.72 22.70
C ALA A 183 -14.89 -32.13 23.84
N SER A 184 -15.01 -32.73 25.03
CA SER A 184 -14.03 -32.67 26.13
C SER A 184 -13.05 -31.48 26.17
N ASN A 185 -13.45 -30.23 26.42
CA ASN A 185 -12.53 -29.09 26.69
C ASN A 185 -11.27 -29.02 25.78
N SER A 186 -11.29 -29.56 24.56
CA SER A 186 -10.07 -29.74 23.78
C SER A 186 -9.91 -28.51 22.90
N THR A 187 -9.42 -27.43 23.51
CA THR A 187 -8.88 -26.32 22.75
C THR A 187 -7.60 -26.80 22.09
N PHE A 188 -7.53 -26.68 20.77
CA PHE A 188 -6.32 -27.03 20.03
C PHE A 188 -5.46 -25.78 19.98
N SER A 189 -4.19 -25.89 20.34
CA SER A 189 -3.27 -24.76 20.29
C SER A 189 -2.01 -25.13 19.53
N THR A 190 -1.44 -24.17 18.82
CA THR A 190 -0.22 -24.38 18.05
C THR A 190 0.62 -23.11 17.99
N VAL A 191 1.94 -23.27 18.02
CA VAL A 191 2.87 -22.16 17.78
C VAL A 191 2.86 -21.86 16.30
N SER A 192 2.56 -20.61 15.96
CA SER A 192 2.44 -20.20 14.57
C SER A 192 3.79 -19.84 13.95
N TYR A 193 3.88 -19.97 12.63
CA TYR A 193 4.99 -19.49 11.84
C TYR A 193 4.66 -18.14 11.21
N ARG A 194 5.46 -17.11 11.48
CA ARG A 194 5.28 -15.79 10.90
C ARG A 194 6.10 -15.61 9.62
N ILE A 195 5.51 -14.96 8.63
CA ILE A 195 6.14 -14.58 7.36
C ILE A 195 6.06 -13.05 7.25
N LEU A 196 7.12 -12.42 6.73
CA LEU A 196 7.21 -10.98 6.49
C LEU A 196 7.34 -10.72 4.97
N PRO A 197 6.22 -10.59 4.23
CA PRO A 197 6.25 -10.51 2.77
C PRO A 197 6.87 -9.24 2.19
N ASP A 198 6.92 -8.14 2.95
CA ASP A 198 7.39 -6.84 2.42
C ASP A 198 8.90 -6.66 2.43
N TRP A 199 9.69 -7.68 2.78
CA TRP A 199 11.15 -7.63 2.81
C TRP A 199 11.75 -6.38 3.52
N GLY A 200 11.04 -5.85 4.52
CA GLY A 200 11.48 -4.68 5.29
C GLY A 200 11.08 -3.32 4.72
N TYR A 201 10.29 -3.27 3.65
CA TYR A 201 9.72 -2.03 3.09
C TYR A 201 8.69 -1.35 3.99
N GLY A 202 8.12 -2.07 4.97
CA GLY A 202 7.18 -1.51 5.94
C GLY A 202 7.71 -0.25 6.64
N ARG A 203 6.80 0.61 7.09
CA ARG A 203 7.12 1.88 7.76
C ARG A 203 6.89 1.76 9.27
N VAL A 204 5.90 2.45 9.82
CA VAL A 204 5.46 2.23 11.21
C VAL A 204 4.92 0.82 11.35
N TYR A 205 4.15 0.39 10.36
CA TYR A 205 3.59 -0.94 10.25
C TYR A 205 4.22 -1.72 9.08
N THR A 206 4.31 -3.03 9.26
CA THR A 206 4.81 -3.99 8.27
C THR A 206 3.84 -5.16 8.20
N VAL A 207 3.71 -5.77 7.03
CA VAL A 207 2.82 -6.91 6.83
C VAL A 207 3.35 -8.14 7.54
N VAL A 208 2.43 -8.86 8.20
CA VAL A 208 2.69 -10.15 8.81
C VAL A 208 1.64 -11.13 8.32
N VAL A 209 2.10 -12.27 7.82
CA VAL A 209 1.25 -13.44 7.60
C VAL A 209 1.58 -14.46 8.67
N VAL A 210 0.60 -14.76 9.52
CA VAL A 210 0.69 -15.78 10.57
C VAL A 210 0.11 -17.08 10.04
N ASN A 211 0.95 -18.09 9.88
CA ASN A 211 0.55 -19.43 9.44
C ASN A 211 0.39 -20.33 10.68
N CYS A 212 -0.83 -20.80 10.90
CA CYS A 212 -1.17 -21.73 11.96
C CYS A 212 -1.30 -23.13 11.37
N THR A 213 -0.55 -24.11 11.88
CA THR A 213 -0.70 -25.52 11.52
C THR A 213 -0.93 -26.32 12.79
N PHE A 214 -2.12 -26.92 12.92
CA PHE A 214 -2.46 -27.78 14.05
C PHE A 214 -1.91 -29.20 13.83
N SER A 215 -1.71 -29.96 14.91
CA SER A 215 -1.21 -31.34 14.83
C SER A 215 -2.23 -32.31 14.22
N GLU A 216 -3.50 -31.93 14.24
CA GLU A 216 -4.62 -32.71 13.72
C GLU A 216 -5.65 -31.80 13.04
N ALA A 217 -6.54 -32.42 12.26
CA ALA A 217 -7.62 -31.70 11.59
C ALA A 217 -8.58 -31.09 12.61
N VAL A 218 -8.79 -29.77 12.52
CA VAL A 218 -9.73 -29.05 13.39
C VAL A 218 -11.05 -28.81 12.66
N ASN A 219 -12.17 -28.92 13.40
CA ASN A 219 -13.53 -28.85 12.86
C ASN A 219 -13.87 -29.96 11.85
N GLY A 220 -13.29 -31.16 12.00
CA GLY A 220 -13.52 -32.28 11.07
C GLY A 220 -14.98 -32.72 10.95
N GLU A 221 -15.73 -32.65 12.05
CA GLU A 221 -17.17 -32.97 12.09
C GLU A 221 -18.06 -31.82 11.58
N ASN A 222 -17.47 -30.71 11.13
CA ASN A 222 -18.16 -29.51 10.66
C ASN A 222 -19.20 -28.98 11.68
N SER A 223 -18.88 -29.11 12.97
CA SER A 223 -19.69 -28.69 14.10
C SER A 223 -19.60 -27.19 14.41
N GLY A 224 -18.70 -26.49 13.72
CA GLY A 224 -18.42 -25.07 13.94
C GLY A 224 -17.38 -24.81 15.03
N GLY A 225 -16.86 -23.59 15.05
CA GLY A 225 -15.89 -23.13 16.03
C GLY A 225 -15.17 -21.86 15.61
N LYS A 226 -14.26 -21.42 16.47
CA LYS A 226 -13.60 -20.12 16.37
C LYS A 226 -12.09 -20.28 16.42
N LEU A 227 -11.40 -19.52 15.57
CA LEU A 227 -9.96 -19.35 15.62
C LEU A 227 -9.63 -18.06 16.36
N PHE A 228 -8.77 -18.17 17.37
CA PHE A 228 -8.20 -17.05 18.10
C PHE A 228 -6.71 -16.94 17.79
N LEU A 229 -6.23 -15.70 17.74
CA LEU A 229 -4.81 -15.37 17.69
C LEU A 229 -4.40 -14.74 19.02
N GLU A 230 -3.38 -15.33 19.63
CA GLU A 230 -2.66 -14.78 20.77
C GLU A 230 -1.38 -14.12 20.28
N ALA A 231 -1.36 -12.79 20.31
CA ALA A 231 -0.19 -11.99 19.96
C ALA A 231 0.49 -11.51 21.24
N SER A 232 1.69 -12.02 21.52
CA SER A 232 2.49 -11.58 22.66
C SER A 232 3.47 -10.50 22.24
N THR A 233 3.60 -9.43 23.03
CA THR A 233 4.65 -8.43 22.83
C THR A 233 6.03 -8.93 23.23
N SER A 234 6.14 -10.13 23.83
CA SER A 234 7.40 -10.74 24.30
C SER A 234 8.19 -9.82 25.24
N GLY A 235 7.49 -8.99 26.05
CA GLY A 235 8.13 -8.01 26.94
C GLY A 235 8.79 -6.85 26.21
N GLY A 236 8.26 -6.48 25.04
CA GLY A 236 8.78 -5.43 24.17
C GLY A 236 8.95 -4.08 24.82
N GLY A 237 10.21 -3.63 24.98
CA GLY A 237 10.58 -2.34 25.58
C GLY A 237 10.64 -2.34 27.11
N ASP A 238 9.82 -3.16 27.77
CA ASP A 238 9.85 -3.38 29.22
C ASP A 238 9.54 -4.85 29.54
N LYS A 239 10.55 -5.58 30.02
CA LYS A 239 10.43 -7.01 30.36
C LYS A 239 9.40 -7.29 31.46
N ASN A 240 8.99 -6.27 32.21
CA ASN A 240 7.99 -6.39 33.26
C ASN A 240 6.55 -6.40 32.71
N PHE A 241 6.35 -6.00 31.44
CA PHE A 241 5.04 -5.93 30.79
C PHE A 241 5.00 -6.85 29.57
N ASN A 242 4.98 -8.17 29.82
CA ASN A 242 4.69 -9.14 28.78
C ASN A 242 3.18 -9.22 28.55
N ILE A 243 2.67 -8.36 27.66
CA ILE A 243 1.25 -8.29 27.33
C ILE A 243 0.97 -9.28 26.20
N THR A 244 -0.07 -10.08 26.36
CA THR A 244 -0.55 -11.00 25.33
C THR A 244 -1.99 -10.66 25.01
N ASP A 245 -2.23 -10.20 23.78
CA ASP A 245 -3.56 -9.90 23.28
C ASP A 245 -4.15 -11.16 22.66
N ARG A 246 -5.34 -11.57 23.11
CA ARG A 246 -6.10 -12.69 22.54
C ARG A 246 -7.35 -12.16 21.86
N PHE A 247 -7.50 -12.40 20.56
CA PHE A 247 -8.64 -11.92 19.78
C PHE A 247 -9.11 -12.94 18.74
N GLU A 248 -10.41 -12.92 18.45
CA GLU A 248 -11.05 -13.77 17.43
C GLU A 248 -10.61 -13.29 16.04
N VAL A 249 -10.22 -14.23 15.16
CA VAL A 249 -9.78 -13.93 13.78
C VAL A 249 -10.60 -14.63 12.72
N LEU A 250 -11.26 -15.75 13.05
CA LEU A 250 -12.15 -16.49 12.15
C LEU A 250 -13.23 -17.17 12.98
N ASN A 251 -14.44 -17.21 12.43
CA ASN A 251 -15.56 -17.97 12.96
C ASN A 251 -16.12 -18.85 11.84
N GLU A 252 -16.25 -20.15 12.09
CA GLU A 252 -16.90 -21.11 11.18
C GLU A 252 -18.19 -21.58 11.83
N SER A 253 -19.34 -21.34 11.18
CA SER A 253 -20.62 -21.85 11.66
C SER A 253 -20.73 -23.36 11.40
N PRO A 254 -21.60 -24.08 12.12
CA PRO A 254 -21.87 -25.48 11.82
C PRO A 254 -22.34 -25.65 10.36
N GLY A 255 -21.69 -26.53 9.61
CA GLY A 255 -21.98 -26.76 8.19
C GLY A 255 -21.16 -25.91 7.21
N ASP A 256 -20.46 -24.85 7.66
CA ASP A 256 -19.74 -23.93 6.77
C ASP A 256 -18.48 -24.56 6.14
N LEU A 257 -17.88 -25.57 6.78
CA LEU A 257 -16.63 -26.16 6.30
C LEU A 257 -16.86 -26.98 5.02
N ASN A 258 -16.36 -26.48 3.89
CA ASN A 258 -16.36 -27.19 2.63
C ASN A 258 -14.96 -27.72 2.27
N MET A 259 -14.64 -28.93 2.71
CA MET A 259 -13.37 -29.60 2.41
C MET A 259 -13.17 -29.91 0.92
N THR A 260 -14.26 -30.06 0.14
CA THR A 260 -14.15 -30.33 -1.30
C THR A 260 -13.53 -29.17 -2.06
N LEU A 261 -13.52 -27.96 -1.49
CA LEU A 261 -12.85 -26.79 -2.07
C LEU A 261 -11.36 -27.04 -2.34
N PHE A 262 -10.70 -27.83 -1.49
CA PHE A 262 -9.25 -28.07 -1.60
C PHE A 262 -8.87 -29.08 -2.69
N SER A 263 -9.82 -29.90 -3.15
CA SER A 263 -9.59 -30.96 -4.14
C SER A 263 -10.39 -30.79 -5.43
N SER A 264 -11.45 -30.01 -5.41
CA SER A 264 -12.32 -29.79 -6.57
C SER A 264 -11.64 -28.93 -7.64
N LYS A 265 -12.15 -29.03 -8.87
CA LYS A 265 -11.69 -28.17 -9.96
C LYS A 265 -11.98 -26.70 -9.60
N PRO A 266 -10.98 -25.80 -9.64
CA PRO A 266 -11.20 -24.39 -9.32
C PRO A 266 -12.27 -23.75 -10.19
N LYS A 267 -13.03 -22.81 -9.61
CA LYS A 267 -14.09 -22.07 -10.29
C LYS A 267 -13.54 -21.35 -11.54
N TYR A 268 -12.43 -20.65 -11.36
CA TYR A 268 -11.77 -19.85 -12.39
C TYR A 268 -10.53 -20.55 -12.94
N ASP A 269 -10.20 -20.32 -14.21
CA ASP A 269 -8.91 -20.71 -14.76
C ASP A 269 -7.85 -19.65 -14.45
N TYR A 270 -8.25 -18.37 -14.45
CA TYR A 270 -7.35 -17.24 -14.18
C TYR A 270 -8.00 -16.25 -13.22
N LEU A 271 -7.26 -15.77 -12.25
CA LEU A 271 -7.74 -14.74 -11.34
C LEU A 271 -6.69 -13.65 -11.15
N TYR A 272 -7.11 -12.40 -11.26
CA TYR A 272 -6.27 -11.23 -11.05
C TYR A 272 -6.46 -10.67 -9.65
N CYS A 273 -5.37 -10.52 -8.91
CA CYS A 273 -5.32 -9.82 -7.63
C CYS A 273 -4.47 -8.56 -7.80
N GLY A 274 -5.14 -7.42 -7.91
CA GLY A 274 -4.48 -6.14 -8.14
C GLY A 274 -3.92 -5.49 -6.89
N SER A 275 -2.85 -4.72 -7.08
CA SER A 275 -2.37 -3.75 -6.08
C SER A 275 -3.47 -2.74 -5.72
N PRO A 276 -3.42 -2.12 -4.53
CA PRO A 276 -4.32 -1.03 -4.15
C PRO A 276 -4.40 0.07 -5.19
N LEU A 277 -5.61 0.45 -5.58
CA LEU A 277 -5.88 1.51 -6.53
C LEU A 277 -6.07 2.85 -5.80
N TYR A 278 -5.22 3.82 -6.12
CA TYR A 278 -5.20 5.14 -5.48
C TYR A 278 -4.93 6.26 -6.50
N GLY A 279 -5.22 7.50 -6.13
CA GLY A 279 -4.98 8.68 -6.95
C GLY A 279 -5.97 8.88 -8.12
N GLY A 280 -5.58 9.71 -9.09
CA GLY A 280 -6.44 10.09 -10.22
C GLY A 280 -6.38 9.10 -11.38
N LEU A 281 -7.07 7.96 -11.24
CA LEU A 281 -7.15 6.96 -12.30
C LEU A 281 -7.92 7.50 -13.51
N SER A 282 -7.54 7.07 -14.72
CA SER A 282 -8.25 7.46 -15.93
C SER A 282 -9.34 6.42 -16.24
N PRO A 283 -10.64 6.78 -16.25
CA PRO A 283 -11.72 5.85 -16.58
C PRO A 283 -11.51 5.21 -17.94
N GLN A 284 -11.04 5.98 -18.94
CA GLN A 284 -10.72 5.46 -20.25
C GLN A 284 -9.67 4.34 -20.20
N ARG A 285 -8.59 4.53 -19.43
CA ARG A 285 -7.52 3.51 -19.33
C ARG A 285 -8.00 2.27 -18.59
N VAL A 286 -8.74 2.44 -17.50
CA VAL A 286 -9.33 1.31 -16.77
C VAL A 286 -10.25 0.51 -17.68
N ARG A 287 -11.09 1.18 -18.48
CA ARG A 287 -11.99 0.55 -19.44
C ARG A 287 -11.23 -0.29 -20.47
N GLU A 288 -10.17 0.27 -21.05
CA GLU A 288 -9.34 -0.43 -22.02
C GLU A 288 -8.60 -1.62 -21.38
N TRP A 289 -8.07 -1.44 -20.17
CA TRP A 289 -7.33 -2.46 -19.43
C TRP A 289 -8.20 -3.67 -19.09
N ILE A 290 -9.39 -3.45 -18.52
CA ILE A 290 -10.28 -4.55 -18.11
C ILE A 290 -10.82 -5.29 -19.33
N ALA A 291 -11.25 -4.57 -20.37
CA ALA A 291 -11.75 -5.19 -21.60
C ALA A 291 -10.68 -6.07 -22.28
N TYR A 292 -9.42 -5.59 -22.29
CA TYR A 292 -8.30 -6.36 -22.81
C TYR A 292 -8.06 -7.64 -22.01
N HIS A 293 -7.94 -7.54 -20.68
CA HIS A 293 -7.56 -8.69 -19.87
C HIS A 293 -8.70 -9.70 -19.72
N VAL A 294 -9.97 -9.28 -19.68
CA VAL A 294 -11.12 -10.22 -19.74
C VAL A 294 -11.08 -10.99 -21.05
N ARG A 295 -10.79 -10.32 -22.18
CA ARG A 295 -10.67 -10.98 -23.49
C ARG A 295 -9.47 -11.94 -23.56
N LEU A 296 -8.37 -11.60 -22.89
CA LEU A 296 -7.14 -12.38 -22.84
C LEU A 296 -7.30 -13.65 -21.99
N PHE A 297 -7.87 -13.51 -20.80
CA PHE A 297 -8.07 -14.61 -19.85
C PHE A 297 -9.32 -15.45 -20.17
N GLY A 298 -10.32 -14.87 -20.83
CA GLY A 298 -11.54 -15.57 -21.24
C GLY A 298 -12.61 -15.63 -20.16
N GLU A 299 -13.67 -16.41 -20.42
CA GLU A 299 -14.91 -16.38 -19.64
C GLU A 299 -14.77 -16.90 -18.21
N ARG A 300 -13.81 -17.82 -17.97
CA ARG A 300 -13.53 -18.36 -16.64
C ARG A 300 -12.46 -17.55 -15.91
N SER A 301 -12.55 -16.21 -16.02
CA SER A 301 -11.65 -15.28 -15.36
C SER A 301 -12.36 -14.44 -14.30
N HIS A 302 -11.60 -13.96 -13.31
CA HIS A 302 -12.11 -13.06 -12.30
C HIS A 302 -11.08 -12.03 -11.88
N PHE A 303 -11.52 -10.83 -11.52
CA PHE A 303 -10.69 -9.69 -11.21
C PHE A 303 -11.07 -9.12 -9.86
N VAL A 304 -10.14 -9.15 -8.92
CA VAL A 304 -10.31 -8.54 -7.61
C VAL A 304 -9.59 -7.20 -7.61
N ILE A 305 -10.38 -6.14 -7.50
CA ILE A 305 -9.93 -4.75 -7.52
C ILE A 305 -10.05 -4.19 -6.11
N HIS A 306 -9.00 -3.54 -5.62
CA HIS A 306 -8.96 -2.97 -4.28
C HIS A 306 -8.95 -1.44 -4.35
N ASP A 307 -9.99 -0.77 -3.88
CA ASP A 307 -10.10 0.69 -3.83
C ASP A 307 -9.44 1.24 -2.55
N ALA A 308 -8.28 1.88 -2.72
CA ALA A 308 -7.60 2.67 -1.70
C ALA A 308 -7.82 4.19 -1.94
N GLY A 309 -8.97 4.58 -2.49
CA GLY A 309 -9.34 5.96 -2.79
C GLY A 309 -9.07 6.38 -4.25
N GLY A 310 -8.74 5.43 -5.12
CA GLY A 310 -8.54 5.68 -6.56
C GLY A 310 -9.79 5.46 -7.41
N VAL A 311 -10.77 4.70 -6.91
CA VAL A 311 -12.01 4.40 -7.65
C VAL A 311 -13.03 5.51 -7.40
N HIS A 312 -12.89 6.62 -8.12
CA HIS A 312 -13.89 7.68 -8.16
C HIS A 312 -15.09 7.31 -9.04
N GLU A 313 -16.13 8.14 -9.03
CA GLU A 313 -17.44 7.87 -9.66
C GLU A 313 -17.34 7.39 -11.12
N GLU A 314 -16.62 8.11 -11.98
CA GLU A 314 -16.44 7.71 -13.40
C GLU A 314 -15.68 6.37 -13.57
N VAL A 315 -14.74 6.03 -12.66
CA VAL A 315 -14.06 4.72 -12.70
C VAL A 315 -15.02 3.62 -12.25
N LEU A 316 -15.84 3.91 -11.23
CA LEU A 316 -16.87 2.98 -10.77
C LEU A 316 -17.89 2.70 -11.88
N GLU A 317 -18.31 3.71 -12.65
CA GLU A 317 -19.17 3.52 -13.83
C GLU A 317 -18.57 2.58 -14.87
N VAL A 318 -17.25 2.63 -15.06
CA VAL A 318 -16.54 1.70 -15.94
C VAL A 318 -16.54 0.27 -15.39
N LEU A 319 -16.42 0.09 -14.08
CA LEU A 319 -16.33 -1.22 -13.44
C LEU A 319 -17.69 -1.89 -13.24
N LYS A 320 -18.77 -1.12 -13.02
CA LYS A 320 -20.13 -1.62 -12.73
C LYS A 320 -20.60 -2.72 -13.70
N PRO A 321 -20.52 -2.56 -15.04
CA PRO A 321 -20.95 -3.61 -15.97
C PRO A 321 -20.18 -4.93 -15.79
N TRP A 322 -18.89 -4.86 -15.45
CA TRP A 322 -18.08 -6.05 -15.21
C TRP A 322 -18.38 -6.72 -13.87
N MET A 323 -18.80 -5.94 -12.87
CA MET A 323 -19.30 -6.46 -11.60
C MET A 323 -20.62 -7.19 -11.79
N GLU A 324 -21.55 -6.60 -12.55
CA GLU A 324 -22.86 -7.19 -12.88
C GLU A 324 -22.72 -8.49 -13.68
N LEU A 325 -21.74 -8.56 -14.59
CA LEU A 325 -21.40 -9.77 -15.33
C LEU A 325 -20.64 -10.83 -14.49
N GLY A 326 -20.25 -10.51 -13.24
CA GLY A 326 -19.53 -11.42 -12.35
C GLY A 326 -18.03 -11.54 -12.61
N TYR A 327 -17.46 -10.71 -13.48
CA TYR A 327 -16.01 -10.69 -13.75
C TYR A 327 -15.22 -9.93 -12.69
N VAL A 328 -15.81 -8.90 -12.07
CA VAL A 328 -15.10 -8.02 -11.14
C VAL A 328 -15.70 -8.08 -9.73
N THR A 329 -14.84 -8.24 -8.73
CA THR A 329 -15.14 -7.92 -7.32
C THR A 329 -14.39 -6.65 -6.95
N LEU A 330 -15.11 -5.64 -6.47
CA LEU A 330 -14.52 -4.41 -5.95
C LEU A 330 -14.50 -4.47 -4.41
N GLN A 331 -13.32 -4.30 -3.82
CA GLN A 331 -13.14 -4.24 -2.37
C GLN A 331 -12.77 -2.82 -1.94
N ASP A 332 -13.56 -2.23 -1.06
CA ASP A 332 -13.19 -0.97 -0.41
C ASP A 332 -12.20 -1.27 0.71
N ILE A 333 -11.00 -0.71 0.60
CA ILE A 333 -9.95 -0.88 1.60
C ILE A 333 -9.51 0.45 2.18
N LYS A 334 -10.21 1.57 1.95
CA LYS A 334 -9.74 2.93 2.32
C LYS A 334 -9.33 3.08 3.78
N GLU A 335 -9.93 2.33 4.70
CA GLU A 335 -9.59 2.36 6.14
C GLU A 335 -8.13 1.98 6.43
N GLN A 336 -7.49 1.18 5.55
CA GLN A 336 -6.08 0.80 5.70
C GLN A 336 -5.14 2.01 5.80
N GLU A 337 -5.50 3.15 5.21
CA GLU A 337 -4.62 4.32 5.09
C GLU A 337 -4.25 4.94 6.44
N ARG A 338 -5.03 4.66 7.50
CA ARG A 338 -4.70 5.10 8.86
C ARG A 338 -3.46 4.38 9.43
N PHE A 339 -3.06 3.26 8.82
CA PHE A 339 -1.92 2.45 9.22
C PHE A 339 -0.76 2.67 8.25
N ASP A 340 0.20 3.52 8.63
CA ASP A 340 1.35 3.87 7.79
C ASP A 340 2.25 2.65 7.54
N GLY A 341 2.03 2.00 6.40
CA GLY A 341 2.84 0.94 5.84
C GLY A 341 3.35 1.28 4.44
N TYR A 342 3.84 0.28 3.71
CA TYR A 342 4.39 0.49 2.38
C TYR A 342 3.29 0.59 1.32
N TYR A 343 3.29 1.69 0.55
CA TYR A 343 2.54 1.85 -0.70
C TYR A 343 1.06 1.44 -0.56
N HIS A 344 0.31 2.15 0.29
CA HIS A 344 -1.11 1.85 0.59
C HIS A 344 -1.32 0.40 1.08
N ASN A 345 -0.37 -0.11 1.86
CA ASN A 345 -0.33 -1.48 2.38
C ASN A 345 -0.43 -2.57 1.28
N GLN A 346 0.17 -2.31 0.11
CA GLN A 346 0.13 -3.21 -1.06
C GLN A 346 0.44 -4.67 -0.71
N PHE A 347 1.51 -4.93 0.06
CA PHE A 347 1.88 -6.30 0.42
C PHE A 347 0.84 -7.01 1.29
N MET A 348 0.16 -6.29 2.19
CA MET A 348 -0.95 -6.85 2.98
C MET A 348 -2.12 -7.21 2.06
N VAL A 349 -2.49 -6.30 1.16
CA VAL A 349 -3.65 -6.45 0.28
C VAL A 349 -3.47 -7.60 -0.73
N VAL A 350 -2.30 -7.72 -1.36
CA VAL A 350 -2.05 -8.82 -2.30
C VAL A 350 -1.96 -10.19 -1.60
N ASN A 351 -1.45 -10.23 -0.36
CA ASN A 351 -1.43 -11.46 0.44
C ASN A 351 -2.83 -11.85 0.92
N ASP A 352 -3.66 -10.88 1.33
CA ASP A 352 -5.08 -11.13 1.63
C ASP A 352 -5.79 -11.75 0.43
N CYS A 353 -5.62 -11.16 -0.75
CA CYS A 353 -6.21 -11.67 -1.98
C CYS A 353 -5.69 -13.07 -2.35
N LEU A 354 -4.38 -13.32 -2.22
CA LEU A 354 -3.79 -14.65 -2.40
C LEU A 354 -4.48 -15.69 -1.50
N HIS A 355 -4.52 -15.45 -0.19
CA HIS A 355 -5.03 -16.43 0.75
C HIS A 355 -6.55 -16.62 0.67
N ARG A 356 -7.29 -15.56 0.34
CA ARG A 356 -8.74 -15.62 0.10
C ARG A 356 -9.10 -16.45 -1.14
N TYR A 357 -8.32 -16.35 -2.21
CA TYR A 357 -8.71 -16.89 -3.52
C TYR A 357 -7.82 -18.01 -4.07
N LYS A 358 -6.79 -18.47 -3.35
CA LYS A 358 -5.85 -19.51 -3.84
C LYS A 358 -6.49 -20.83 -4.27
N PHE A 359 -7.68 -21.17 -3.76
CA PHE A 359 -8.44 -22.36 -4.19
C PHE A 359 -9.54 -22.05 -5.21
N ALA A 360 -9.79 -20.77 -5.50
CA ALA A 360 -10.82 -20.36 -6.45
C ALA A 360 -10.33 -20.38 -7.90
N ALA A 361 -9.01 -20.36 -8.14
CA ALA A 361 -8.43 -20.26 -9.48
C ALA A 361 -7.28 -21.24 -9.73
N LYS A 362 -7.09 -21.66 -10.99
CA LYS A 362 -5.91 -22.46 -11.40
C LYS A 362 -4.62 -21.62 -11.37
N TRP A 363 -4.68 -20.39 -11.88
CA TRP A 363 -3.56 -19.45 -11.86
C TRP A 363 -4.00 -18.08 -11.35
N MET A 364 -3.15 -17.48 -10.51
CA MET A 364 -3.35 -16.13 -10.00
C MET A 364 -2.29 -15.17 -10.57
N PHE A 365 -2.71 -13.98 -10.96
CA PHE A 365 -1.87 -12.95 -11.54
C PHE A 365 -1.80 -11.72 -10.63
N PHE A 366 -0.59 -11.18 -10.47
CA PHE A 366 -0.28 -10.01 -9.67
C PHE A 366 0.53 -9.04 -10.54
N PHE A 367 -0.11 -7.98 -11.01
CA PHE A 367 0.50 -6.91 -11.82
C PHE A 367 -0.36 -5.64 -11.73
N ASP A 368 0.18 -4.50 -12.11
CA ASP A 368 -0.52 -3.22 -11.91
C ASP A 368 -1.50 -2.90 -13.05
N VAL A 369 -2.52 -2.07 -12.77
CA VAL A 369 -3.57 -1.72 -13.75
C VAL A 369 -3.10 -0.79 -14.87
N ASP A 370 -1.86 -0.30 -14.80
CA ASP A 370 -1.18 0.42 -15.87
C ASP A 370 -0.22 -0.46 -16.68
N GLU A 371 -0.16 -1.76 -16.38
CA GLU A 371 0.62 -2.77 -17.11
C GLU A 371 -0.28 -3.65 -17.99
N TYR A 372 0.29 -4.19 -19.07
CA TYR A 372 -0.42 -5.07 -20.01
C TYR A 372 0.37 -6.36 -20.24
N ILE A 373 -0.32 -7.50 -20.13
CA ILE A 373 0.27 -8.79 -20.51
C ILE A 373 0.24 -8.93 -22.03
N TYR A 374 1.42 -8.95 -22.66
CA TYR A 374 1.53 -9.20 -24.08
C TYR A 374 1.82 -10.68 -24.38
N LEU A 375 1.05 -11.26 -25.29
CA LEU A 375 1.31 -12.59 -25.83
C LEU A 375 1.72 -12.51 -27.31
N PRO A 376 2.83 -13.16 -27.70
CA PRO A 376 3.18 -13.29 -29.11
C PRO A 376 2.06 -13.96 -29.92
N PRO A 377 1.80 -13.57 -31.18
CA PRO A 377 0.62 -13.99 -31.95
C PRO A 377 0.41 -15.51 -32.13
N LYS A 378 1.47 -16.32 -31.96
CA LYS A 378 1.42 -17.78 -32.09
C LYS A 378 1.06 -18.51 -30.80
N ASN A 379 0.96 -17.78 -29.69
CA ASN A 379 0.73 -18.33 -28.36
C ASN A 379 -0.64 -17.91 -27.83
N THR A 380 -1.20 -18.76 -26.97
CA THR A 380 -2.36 -18.43 -26.14
C THR A 380 -1.93 -18.41 -24.69
N ILE A 381 -2.69 -17.72 -23.82
CA ILE A 381 -2.39 -17.72 -22.39
C ILE A 381 -2.41 -19.16 -21.84
N LYS A 382 -3.38 -19.97 -22.29
CA LYS A 382 -3.51 -21.38 -21.93
C LYS A 382 -2.29 -22.20 -22.32
N SER A 383 -1.82 -22.09 -23.57
CA SER A 383 -0.65 -22.86 -24.02
C SER A 383 0.62 -22.51 -23.24
N VAL A 384 0.81 -21.23 -22.89
CA VAL A 384 1.96 -20.79 -22.08
C VAL A 384 1.85 -21.34 -20.66
N LEU A 385 0.70 -21.16 -20.01
CA LEU A 385 0.53 -21.59 -18.62
C LEU A 385 0.49 -23.12 -18.46
N ASP A 386 -0.04 -23.86 -19.42
CA ASP A 386 0.02 -25.32 -19.40
C ASP A 386 1.46 -25.82 -19.56
N SER A 387 2.32 -25.10 -20.29
CA SER A 387 3.76 -25.44 -20.37
C SER A 387 4.53 -25.19 -19.07
N LEU A 388 3.92 -24.47 -18.13
CA LEU A 388 4.49 -24.12 -16.83
C LEU A 388 3.78 -24.84 -15.67
N SER A 389 2.96 -25.86 -15.95
CA SER A 389 2.13 -26.54 -14.94
C SER A 389 2.93 -27.20 -13.81
N ASP A 390 4.21 -27.51 -14.05
CA ASP A 390 5.09 -28.14 -13.07
C ASP A 390 5.65 -27.13 -12.05
N TYR A 391 5.41 -25.83 -12.26
CA TYR A 391 5.84 -24.76 -11.38
C TYR A 391 4.66 -24.23 -10.55
N THR A 392 4.93 -23.91 -9.28
CA THR A 392 3.95 -23.27 -8.39
C THR A 392 3.92 -21.75 -8.54
N GLN A 393 5.00 -21.16 -9.09
CA GLN A 393 5.15 -19.74 -9.33
C GLN A 393 6.14 -19.51 -10.48
N PHE A 394 5.90 -18.45 -11.24
CA PHE A 394 6.88 -17.88 -12.18
C PHE A 394 6.68 -16.37 -12.24
N THR A 395 7.69 -15.67 -12.76
CA THR A 395 7.62 -14.22 -13.02
C THR A 395 7.78 -13.97 -14.51
N PHE A 396 7.13 -12.92 -15.00
CA PHE A 396 7.31 -12.43 -16.36
C PHE A 396 8.15 -11.15 -16.34
N GLU A 397 8.93 -10.93 -17.40
CA GLU A 397 9.78 -9.75 -17.54
C GLU A 397 8.91 -8.51 -17.80
N GLN A 398 9.05 -7.48 -16.95
CA GLN A 398 8.40 -6.19 -17.14
C GLN A 398 9.22 -5.34 -18.11
N MET A 399 8.56 -4.86 -19.18
CA MET A 399 9.17 -3.97 -20.16
C MET A 399 8.52 -2.58 -20.10
N PRO A 400 9.29 -1.52 -19.75
CA PRO A 400 8.72 -0.19 -19.58
C PRO A 400 8.28 0.40 -20.93
N MET A 401 7.06 0.93 -20.96
CA MET A 401 6.47 1.49 -22.16
C MET A 401 6.92 2.93 -22.39
N SER A 402 7.52 3.23 -23.54
CA SER A 402 7.93 4.59 -23.87
C SER A 402 6.76 5.43 -24.38
N SER A 403 6.37 6.45 -23.62
CA SER A 403 5.33 7.41 -24.04
C SER A 403 5.78 8.43 -25.11
N LYS A 404 7.05 8.35 -25.54
CA LYS A 404 7.71 9.28 -26.46
C LYS A 404 7.82 8.75 -27.89
N LEU A 405 7.48 7.49 -28.10
CA LEU A 405 7.63 6.80 -29.37
C LEU A 405 6.24 6.48 -29.93
N CYS A 406 6.07 6.74 -31.23
CA CYS A 406 4.83 6.56 -31.97
C CYS A 406 5.11 5.97 -33.34
N LEU A 407 4.19 5.14 -33.85
CA LEU A 407 4.23 4.75 -35.24
C LEU A 407 3.92 5.94 -36.14
N SER A 408 4.77 6.16 -37.15
CA SER A 408 4.52 7.17 -38.18
C SER A 408 3.19 6.92 -38.90
N ALA A 409 2.79 5.66 -39.09
CA ALA A 409 1.51 5.29 -39.70
C ALA A 409 0.28 5.74 -38.88
N ASP A 410 0.45 5.97 -37.57
CA ASP A 410 -0.63 6.38 -36.66
C ASP A 410 -0.71 7.89 -36.49
N TYR A 411 0.18 8.63 -37.15
CA TYR A 411 0.20 10.08 -37.13
C TYR A 411 -1.16 10.65 -37.57
N GLY A 412 -1.69 11.60 -36.79
CA GLY A 412 -3.00 12.20 -37.03
C GLY A 412 -4.22 11.28 -36.82
N ARG A 413 -4.03 9.98 -36.53
CA ARG A 413 -5.12 9.00 -36.33
C ARG A 413 -5.12 8.34 -34.94
N TYR A 414 -4.11 8.64 -34.12
CA TYR A 414 -3.95 8.06 -32.78
C TYR A 414 -5.16 8.26 -31.85
N TYR A 415 -5.96 9.29 -32.02
CA TYR A 415 -7.14 9.52 -31.17
C TYR A 415 -8.26 8.49 -31.39
N ARG A 416 -8.26 7.79 -32.54
CA ARG A 416 -9.24 6.74 -32.87
C ARG A 416 -8.81 5.36 -32.38
N LYS A 417 -7.56 5.22 -31.92
CA LYS A 417 -6.99 3.95 -31.46
C LYS A 417 -7.09 3.82 -29.94
N TRP A 418 -7.29 2.59 -29.48
CA TRP A 418 -7.14 2.23 -28.07
C TRP A 418 -5.67 2.37 -27.65
N GLY A 419 -5.41 2.52 -26.35
CA GLY A 419 -4.06 2.53 -25.78
C GLY A 419 -3.26 1.31 -26.20
N LEU A 420 -3.87 0.13 -26.13
CA LEU A 420 -3.26 -1.14 -26.55
C LEU A 420 -2.90 -1.18 -28.05
N GLU A 421 -3.75 -0.64 -28.92
CA GLU A 421 -3.52 -0.62 -30.38
C GLU A 421 -2.36 0.30 -30.79
N LYS A 422 -1.92 1.17 -29.88
CA LYS A 422 -0.74 2.03 -30.05
C LYS A 422 0.54 1.33 -29.60
N LEU A 423 0.43 0.19 -28.93
CA LEU A 423 1.57 -0.54 -28.41
C LEU A 423 2.26 -1.27 -29.56
N VAL A 424 3.56 -1.05 -29.63
CA VAL A 424 4.42 -1.70 -30.62
C VAL A 424 5.58 -2.33 -29.90
N TYR A 425 5.85 -3.57 -30.24
CA TYR A 425 7.07 -4.25 -29.86
C TYR A 425 8.10 -4.03 -30.95
N ARG A 426 9.23 -3.41 -30.59
CA ARG A 426 10.38 -3.28 -31.48
C ARG A 426 11.51 -4.09 -30.89
N ASP A 427 11.84 -5.20 -31.54
CA ASP A 427 13.08 -5.90 -31.22
C ASP A 427 14.27 -5.03 -31.63
N VAL A 428 14.98 -4.51 -30.63
CA VAL A 428 16.14 -3.63 -30.79
C VAL A 428 17.46 -4.40 -30.87
N LYS A 429 17.47 -5.74 -30.71
CA LYS A 429 18.69 -6.55 -30.81
C LYS A 429 18.83 -7.18 -32.19
N ARG A 430 19.56 -6.49 -33.08
CA ARG A 430 20.13 -7.10 -34.29
C ARG A 430 21.51 -7.69 -33.96
N GLY A 431 21.59 -8.99 -33.63
CA GLY A 431 22.86 -9.70 -33.52
C GLY A 431 22.79 -11.04 -32.78
N VAL A 432 23.14 -12.13 -33.46
CA VAL A 432 23.29 -13.48 -32.88
C VAL A 432 24.53 -13.50 -31.99
N ARG A 433 24.37 -13.47 -30.67
CA ARG A 433 25.43 -13.86 -29.74
C ARG A 433 25.13 -15.26 -29.22
N LYS A 434 25.93 -16.25 -29.63
CA LYS A 434 25.91 -17.62 -29.14
C LYS A 434 26.27 -17.66 -27.65
N ARG A 435 25.29 -17.44 -26.76
CA ARG A 435 25.30 -17.90 -25.36
C ARG A 435 23.86 -18.27 -24.97
N PRO A 436 23.66 -19.32 -24.16
CA PRO A 436 22.33 -19.74 -23.74
C PRO A 436 21.84 -18.79 -22.64
N GLU A 437 21.36 -17.63 -23.05
CA GLU A 437 20.69 -16.69 -22.17
C GLU A 437 19.46 -16.17 -22.91
N ILE A 438 18.30 -16.70 -22.56
CA ILE A 438 17.02 -16.24 -23.09
C ILE A 438 16.75 -14.87 -22.45
N ARG A 439 17.06 -13.80 -23.18
CA ARG A 439 16.62 -12.43 -22.85
C ARG A 439 15.70 -11.95 -23.97
N ASN A 440 14.44 -11.70 -23.65
CA ASN A 440 13.37 -11.42 -24.60
C ASN A 440 13.20 -9.89 -24.87
N PRO A 441 12.49 -9.50 -25.95
CA PRO A 441 12.55 -8.16 -26.55
C PRO A 441 11.68 -7.10 -25.86
N ALA A 442 12.09 -5.84 -25.99
CA ALA A 442 11.47 -4.69 -25.33
C ALA A 442 10.12 -4.23 -25.93
N ALA A 443 9.14 -4.00 -25.04
CA ALA A 443 7.91 -3.27 -25.31
C ALA A 443 8.22 -1.78 -25.44
N GLN A 444 7.96 -1.15 -26.60
CA GLN A 444 8.27 0.27 -26.77
C GLN A 444 7.29 0.92 -27.74
N CYS A 445 6.17 1.47 -27.25
CA CYS A 445 5.51 2.70 -27.75
C CYS A 445 4.19 2.93 -27.00
N LEU A 446 3.96 4.14 -26.49
CA LEU A 446 2.66 4.70 -26.09
C LEU A 446 2.62 6.13 -26.63
N CYS A 447 1.60 6.54 -27.37
CA CYS A 447 1.49 7.94 -27.80
C CYS A 447 0.71 8.76 -26.76
N LYS A 448 1.38 9.70 -26.07
CA LYS A 448 0.68 10.73 -25.26
C LYS A 448 0.21 11.89 -26.14
N ARG A 449 -0.93 12.48 -25.77
CA ARG A 449 -1.44 13.76 -26.31
C ARG A 449 -0.42 14.86 -25.97
N SER A 450 0.22 15.47 -26.96
CA SER A 450 0.96 16.72 -26.71
C SER A 450 -0.08 17.82 -26.51
N ALA A 451 -0.25 18.28 -25.28
CA ALA A 451 -0.98 19.50 -24.98
C ALA A 451 -0.14 20.70 -25.45
N HIS A 452 -0.14 20.96 -26.74
CA HIS A 452 0.21 22.25 -27.31
C HIS A 452 -0.43 22.35 -28.68
N VAL A 453 -1.57 23.04 -28.75
CA VAL A 453 -2.03 23.67 -29.98
C VAL A 453 -1.56 25.11 -29.89
N PRO A 454 -0.52 25.54 -30.62
CA PRO A 454 -0.31 26.96 -30.85
C PRO A 454 -1.42 27.42 -31.79
N GLU A 455 -2.17 28.40 -31.30
CA GLU A 455 -3.17 29.16 -32.03
C GLU A 455 -2.52 29.78 -33.28
N LEU A 456 -2.84 29.24 -34.45
CA LEU A 456 -2.48 29.84 -35.74
C LEU A 456 -3.33 31.11 -35.92
N ARG A 457 -2.76 32.27 -35.54
CA ARG A 457 -3.26 33.58 -35.99
C ARG A 457 -3.32 33.59 -37.53
N ARG A 458 -4.53 33.60 -38.07
CA ARG A 458 -4.79 34.02 -39.45
C ARG A 458 -4.29 35.46 -39.60
N LYS A 459 -3.26 35.67 -40.41
CA LYS A 459 -3.07 36.94 -41.12
C LYS A 459 -4.15 37.00 -42.19
N ASN A 460 -5.16 37.84 -41.98
CA ASN A 460 -5.96 38.33 -43.09
C ASN A 460 -5.29 39.60 -43.63
N ASN A 461 -5.03 39.59 -44.93
CA ASN A 461 -4.76 40.77 -45.73
C ASN A 461 -6.01 41.65 -45.74
N SER A 462 -5.85 42.92 -45.40
CA SER A 462 -6.51 44.09 -45.99
C SER A 462 -5.67 45.30 -45.62
#